data_AF-A0A3L7A5I3-F1
#
_entry.id   AF-A0A3L7A5I3-F1
#
_cell.length_a   1.000
_cell.length_b   1.000
_cell.length_c   1.000
_cell.angle_alpha   90.00
_cell.angle_beta   90.00
_cell.angle_gamma   90.00
#
_symmetry.space_group_name_H-M   'P 1'
#
loop_
_entity.id
_entity.type
_entity.pdbx_description
1 polymer ?
#
loop_
_entity_poly.entity_id
_entity_poly.type
_entity_poly.pdbx_seq_one_letter_code
_entity_poly.pdbx_strand_id
1 'polypeptide(L)'
;MDWTGELRRRTLIDTGEGDGELTEYNCVLFPGEENELTIQAYAPSLDELSRFVLPEIRDFLAGLDELTAHRDELDADPAQVIHYRGRVGIVWWSRQMNNEFVACYGRENDDWRFLGYDDIFDL
;
A
#
# COMPACT_ATOMS: atom_id res chain seq x y z
N MET A 1 -4.35 1.42 14.62
CA MET A 1 -3.05 0.75 14.82
C MET A 1 -1.92 1.71 14.45
N ASP A 2 -0.72 1.60 15.05
CA ASP A 2 0.40 2.50 14.70
C ASP A 2 1.15 2.02 13.45
N TRP A 3 0.48 2.11 12.29
CA TRP A 3 1.04 1.71 10.99
C TRP A 3 2.29 2.51 10.63
N THR A 4 2.24 3.83 10.84
CA THR A 4 3.35 4.72 10.47
C THR A 4 4.58 4.52 11.36
N GLY A 5 4.39 4.30 12.67
CA GLY A 5 5.46 3.97 13.59
C GLY A 5 6.07 2.61 13.29
N GLU A 6 5.26 1.63 12.87
CA GLU A 6 5.77 0.34 12.42
C GLU A 6 6.58 0.45 11.14
N LEU A 7 6.09 1.15 10.11
CA LEU A 7 6.83 1.39 8.87
C LEU A 7 8.19 2.05 9.12
N ARG A 8 8.30 2.98 10.08
CA ARG A 8 9.58 3.61 10.46
C ARG A 8 10.60 2.64 11.04
N ARG A 9 10.16 1.51 11.59
CA ARG A 9 11.03 0.46 12.14
C ARG A 9 11.43 -0.59 11.09
N ARG A 10 10.80 -0.56 9.90
CA ARG A 10 11.04 -1.52 8.83
C ARG A 10 11.95 -0.92 7.76
N THR A 11 12.71 -1.79 7.11
CA THR A 11 13.53 -1.45 5.96
C THR A 11 12.82 -1.98 4.73
N LEU A 12 12.55 -1.12 3.75
CA LEU A 12 12.12 -1.58 2.44
C LEU A 12 13.33 -2.14 1.69
N ILE A 13 13.17 -3.35 1.14
CA ILE A 13 14.21 -4.11 0.49
C ILE A 13 13.91 -4.11 -1.01
N ASP A 14 14.94 -3.81 -1.80
CA ASP A 14 14.93 -3.98 -3.25
C ASP A 14 14.68 -5.44 -3.60
N THR A 15 13.61 -5.73 -4.34
CA THR A 15 13.25 -7.11 -4.69
C THR A 15 13.95 -7.61 -5.96
N GLY A 16 14.63 -6.73 -6.69
CA GLY A 16 15.19 -7.01 -8.02
C GLY A 16 14.15 -6.99 -9.15
N GLU A 17 12.89 -6.73 -8.83
CA GLU A 17 11.78 -6.63 -9.77
C GLU A 17 11.43 -5.17 -10.08
N GLY A 18 10.67 -4.94 -11.17
CA GLY A 18 10.31 -3.61 -11.61
C GLY A 18 9.72 -3.57 -13.02
N ASP A 19 9.33 -2.37 -13.47
CA ASP A 19 8.80 -2.13 -14.83
C ASP A 19 9.88 -1.62 -15.82
N GLY A 20 11.15 -1.65 -15.40
CA GLY A 20 12.31 -1.16 -16.14
C GLY A 20 12.67 0.30 -15.84
N GLU A 21 11.69 1.13 -15.48
CA GLU A 21 11.92 2.52 -15.03
C GLU A 21 11.93 2.63 -13.50
N LEU A 22 11.13 1.81 -12.84
CA LEU A 22 10.97 1.77 -11.39
C LEU A 22 11.42 0.42 -10.85
N THR A 23 12.11 0.46 -9.71
CA THR A 23 12.44 -0.70 -8.89
C THR A 23 11.37 -0.90 -7.82
N GLU A 24 11.00 -2.15 -7.59
CA GLU A 24 10.10 -2.54 -6.51
C GLU A 24 10.85 -2.68 -5.18
N TYR A 25 10.28 -2.09 -4.14
CA TYR A 25 10.78 -2.13 -2.77
C TYR A 25 9.70 -2.60 -1.81
N ASN A 26 9.98 -3.65 -1.04
CA ASN A 26 8.98 -4.26 -0.15
C ASN A 26 9.41 -4.28 1.32
N CYS A 27 8.45 -4.16 2.21
CA CYS A 27 8.59 -4.56 3.61
C CYS A 27 7.29 -5.11 4.17
N VAL A 28 7.39 -5.94 5.21
CA VAL A 28 6.23 -6.47 5.93
C VAL A 28 6.11 -5.75 7.26
N LEU A 29 4.94 -5.15 7.50
CA LEU A 29 4.55 -4.60 8.81
C LEU A 29 3.94 -5.73 9.63
N PHE A 30 4.23 -5.77 10.93
CA PHE A 30 3.64 -6.74 11.87
C PHE A 30 3.75 -8.21 11.42
N PRO A 31 4.96 -8.70 11.07
CA PRO A 31 5.14 -10.04 10.54
C PRO A 31 4.70 -11.13 11.53
N GLY A 32 3.82 -12.02 11.08
CA GLY A 32 3.22 -13.11 11.85
C GLY A 32 2.02 -12.71 12.72
N GLU A 33 1.55 -11.46 12.64
CA GLU A 33 0.37 -10.99 13.36
C GLU A 33 -0.89 -11.04 12.48
N GLU A 34 -2.08 -10.96 13.08
CA GLU A 34 -3.37 -10.94 12.35
C GLU A 34 -3.48 -9.74 11.39
N ASN A 35 -2.75 -8.68 11.72
CA ASN A 35 -2.65 -7.41 11.03
C ASN A 35 -1.36 -7.28 10.19
N GLU A 36 -0.75 -8.40 9.83
CA GLU A 36 0.37 -8.42 8.88
C GLU A 36 -0.04 -7.70 7.59
N LEU A 37 0.78 -6.74 7.17
CA LEU A 37 0.50 -5.91 6.00
C LEU A 37 1.78 -5.71 5.20
N THR A 38 1.76 -6.10 3.93
CA THR A 38 2.89 -5.83 3.02
C THR A 38 2.80 -4.40 2.51
N ILE A 39 3.90 -3.65 2.59
CA ILE A 39 4.07 -2.38 1.88
C ILE A 39 4.95 -2.66 0.67
N GLN A 40 4.41 -2.37 -0.50
CA GLN A 40 5.11 -2.44 -1.78
C GLN A 40 5.15 -1.05 -2.40
N ALA A 41 6.32 -0.63 -2.85
CA ALA A 41 6.54 0.71 -3.34
C ALA A 41 7.46 0.70 -4.54
N TYR A 42 7.12 1.49 -5.55
CA TYR A 42 7.93 1.61 -6.77
C TYR A 42 8.61 2.97 -6.84
N ALA A 43 9.92 2.95 -7.05
CA ALA A 43 10.71 4.17 -7.19
C ALA A 43 11.95 3.93 -8.07
N PRO A 44 12.53 4.96 -8.73
CA PRO A 44 13.74 4.80 -9.53
C PRO A 44 14.99 4.42 -8.71
N SER A 45 14.98 4.70 -7.41
CA SER A 45 16.07 4.38 -6.49
C SER A 45 15.61 4.45 -5.03
N LEU A 46 16.44 3.92 -4.12
CA LEU A 46 16.21 4.02 -2.68
C LEU A 46 16.19 5.48 -2.16
N ASP A 47 16.94 6.39 -2.79
CA ASP A 47 16.95 7.81 -2.42
C ASP A 47 15.63 8.49 -2.80
N GLU A 48 15.17 8.27 -4.04
CA GLU A 48 13.86 8.74 -4.53
C GLU A 48 12.71 8.14 -3.70
N LEU A 49 12.78 6.84 -3.40
CA LEU A 49 11.83 6.16 -2.51
C LEU A 49 11.76 6.88 -1.15
N SER A 50 12.93 7.15 -0.56
CA SER A 50 13.01 7.75 0.77
C SER A 50 12.51 9.19 0.81
N ARG A 51 12.76 9.94 -0.26
CA ARG A 51 12.48 11.38 -0.32
C ARG A 51 11.05 11.70 -0.73
N PHE A 52 10.46 10.92 -1.63
CA PHE A 52 9.18 11.26 -2.25
C PHE A 52 8.09 10.23 -1.97
N VAL A 53 8.39 8.93 -2.06
CA VAL A 53 7.39 7.88 -1.94
C VAL A 53 7.05 7.54 -0.49
N LEU A 54 8.05 7.38 0.38
CA LEU A 54 7.83 7.05 1.79
C LEU A 54 6.99 8.09 2.55
N PRO A 55 7.14 9.41 2.33
CA PRO A 55 6.23 10.39 2.90
C PRO A 55 4.77 10.16 2.50
N GLU A 56 4.50 9.86 1.22
CA GLU A 56 3.14 9.61 0.73
C GLU A 56 2.54 8.33 1.32
N ILE A 57 3.32 7.26 1.41
CA ILE A 57 2.88 6.01 2.07
C ILE A 57 2.56 6.28 3.54
N ARG A 58 3.40 7.04 4.26
CA ARG A 58 3.15 7.36 5.68
C ARG A 58 1.88 8.19 5.86
N ASP A 59 1.66 9.15 4.97
CA ASP A 59 0.45 9.96 4.95
C ASP A 59 -0.79 9.09 4.73
N PHE A 60 -0.75 8.20 3.73
CA PHE A 60 -1.83 7.24 3.48
C PHE A 60 -2.09 6.31 4.68
N LEU A 61 -1.03 5.73 5.26
CA LEU A 61 -1.12 4.82 6.40
C LEU A 61 -1.67 5.49 7.66
N ALA A 62 -1.54 6.81 7.80
CA ALA A 62 -2.15 7.55 8.91
C ALA A 62 -3.68 7.52 8.87
N GLY A 63 -4.27 7.42 7.67
CA GLY A 63 -5.72 7.30 7.45
C GLY A 63 -6.22 5.88 7.20
N LEU A 64 -5.35 4.87 7.18
CA LEU A 64 -5.72 3.51 6.77
C LEU A 64 -6.85 2.91 7.63
N ASP A 65 -6.83 3.12 8.94
CA ASP A 65 -7.88 2.60 9.83
C ASP A 65 -9.27 3.17 9.46
N GLU A 66 -9.34 4.44 9.05
CA GLU A 66 -10.59 5.09 8.63
C GLU A 66 -11.04 4.55 7.26
N LEU A 67 -10.12 4.45 6.30
CA LEU A 67 -10.39 3.89 4.97
C LEU A 67 -10.84 2.41 5.01
N THR A 68 -10.44 1.69 6.05
CA THR A 68 -10.78 0.26 6.25
C THR A 68 -11.86 0.04 7.30
N ALA A 69 -12.43 1.09 7.90
CA ALA A 69 -13.42 0.98 8.97
C ALA A 69 -14.70 0.23 8.55
N HIS A 70 -15.04 0.25 7.26
CA HIS A 70 -16.21 -0.45 6.69
C HIS A 70 -15.87 -1.84 6.13
N ARG A 71 -14.70 -2.39 6.47
CA ARG A 71 -14.19 -3.70 6.02
C ARG A 71 -15.14 -4.86 6.25
N ASP A 72 -15.92 -4.84 7.33
CA ASP A 72 -16.82 -5.93 7.70
C ASP A 72 -17.89 -6.20 6.63
N GLU A 73 -18.21 -5.22 5.77
CA GLU A 73 -19.13 -5.39 4.65
C GLU A 73 -18.52 -6.19 3.49
N LEU A 74 -17.18 -6.27 3.41
CA LEU A 74 -16.44 -6.91 2.31
C LEU A 74 -16.00 -8.35 2.61
N ASP A 75 -16.05 -8.79 3.87
CA ASP A 75 -15.50 -10.07 4.37
C ASP A 75 -14.10 -10.38 3.78
N ALA A 76 -13.24 -9.37 3.82
CA ALA A 76 -11.90 -9.38 3.25
C ALA A 76 -10.91 -8.67 4.18
N ASP A 77 -9.64 -9.04 4.08
CA ASP A 77 -8.56 -8.50 4.90
C ASP A 77 -7.58 -7.72 4.01
N PRO A 78 -7.14 -6.51 4.41
CA PRO A 78 -6.10 -5.79 3.70
C PRO A 78 -4.80 -6.59 3.86
N ALA A 79 -4.28 -7.08 2.74
CA ALA A 79 -3.06 -7.89 2.71
C ALA A 79 -1.85 -7.05 2.31
N GLN A 80 -2.08 -6.01 1.50
CA GLN A 80 -1.00 -5.20 0.96
C GLN A 80 -1.44 -3.77 0.66
N VAL A 81 -0.49 -2.83 0.79
CA VAL A 81 -0.58 -1.47 0.28
C VAL A 81 0.51 -1.29 -0.78
N ILE A 82 0.10 -0.93 -1.99
CA ILE A 82 0.99 -0.71 -3.14
C ILE A 82 1.03 0.80 -3.43
N HIS A 83 2.21 1.40 -3.51
CA HIS A 83 2.39 2.74 -4.08
C HIS A 83 2.99 2.64 -5.48
N TYR A 84 2.28 3.18 -6.47
CA TYR A 84 2.71 3.18 -7.86
C TYR A 84 2.33 4.51 -8.55
N ARG A 85 3.33 5.24 -9.05
CA ARG A 85 3.18 6.49 -9.83
C ARG A 85 2.20 7.51 -9.21
N GLY A 86 2.32 7.74 -7.90
CA GLY A 86 1.51 8.72 -7.17
C GLY A 86 0.09 8.24 -6.81
N ARG A 87 -0.19 6.95 -7.01
CA ARG A 87 -1.41 6.27 -6.58
C ARG A 87 -1.10 5.28 -5.48
N VAL A 88 -2.11 4.98 -4.67
CA VAL A 88 -2.04 3.94 -3.66
C VAL A 88 -3.16 2.93 -3.87
N GLY A 89 -2.82 1.65 -3.86
CA GLY A 89 -3.76 0.54 -3.90
C GLY A 89 -3.78 -0.19 -2.58
N ILE A 90 -4.96 -0.47 -2.04
CA ILE A 90 -5.14 -1.44 -0.96
C ILE A 90 -5.57 -2.75 -1.61
N VAL A 91 -4.72 -3.78 -1.51
CA VAL A 91 -5.06 -5.14 -1.93
C VAL A 91 -5.81 -5.83 -0.80
N TRP A 92 -6.98 -6.34 -1.12
CA TRP A 92 -7.85 -7.07 -0.22
C TRP A 92 -7.84 -8.54 -0.55
N TRP A 93 -7.60 -9.39 0.44
CA TRP A 93 -7.76 -10.83 0.34
C TRP A 93 -9.14 -11.23 0.86
N SER A 94 -10.01 -11.74 -0.03
CA SER A 94 -11.33 -12.22 0.39
C SER A 94 -11.22 -13.55 1.14
N ARG A 95 -11.94 -13.67 2.27
CA ARG A 95 -11.94 -14.90 3.07
C ARG A 95 -12.78 -16.02 2.47
N GLN A 96 -13.77 -15.68 1.65
CA GLN A 96 -14.72 -16.65 1.08
C GLN A 96 -14.37 -17.07 -0.35
N MET A 97 -13.81 -16.14 -1.11
CA MET A 97 -13.38 -16.37 -2.49
C MET A 97 -11.86 -16.23 -2.46
N ASN A 98 -11.14 -17.28 -2.86
CA ASN A 98 -9.68 -17.25 -2.99
C ASN A 98 -9.28 -16.28 -4.13
N ASN A 99 -9.49 -15.00 -3.89
CA ASN A 99 -9.42 -13.92 -4.86
C ASN A 99 -8.98 -12.63 -4.17
N GLU A 100 -8.30 -11.80 -4.93
CA GLU A 100 -7.81 -10.49 -4.52
C GLU A 100 -8.50 -9.41 -5.35
N PHE A 101 -8.67 -8.23 -4.74
CA PHE A 101 -9.10 -7.03 -5.46
C PHE A 101 -8.40 -5.81 -4.88
N VAL A 102 -8.18 -4.79 -5.70
CA VAL A 102 -7.43 -3.60 -5.30
C VAL A 102 -8.35 -2.39 -5.29
N ALA A 103 -8.42 -1.71 -4.15
CA ALA A 103 -9.06 -0.40 -4.03
C ALA A 103 -8.01 0.68 -4.35
N CYS A 104 -8.19 1.43 -5.43
CA CYS A 104 -7.25 2.42 -5.91
C CYS A 104 -7.60 3.82 -5.40
N TYR A 105 -6.58 4.56 -4.98
CA TYR A 105 -6.66 5.91 -4.44
C TYR A 105 -5.67 6.83 -5.17
N GLY A 106 -6.07 8.08 -5.38
CA GLY A 106 -5.22 9.14 -5.92
C GLY A 106 -5.25 10.38 -5.04
N ARG A 107 -4.34 11.31 -5.30
CA ARG A 107 -4.29 12.61 -4.61
C ARG A 107 -5.23 13.62 -5.25
N GLU A 108 -6.08 14.25 -4.46
CA GLU A 108 -6.89 15.41 -4.84
C GLU A 108 -6.93 16.41 -3.68
N ASN A 109 -6.50 17.67 -3.92
CA ASN A 109 -6.49 18.75 -2.91
C ASN A 109 -5.83 18.39 -1.58
N ASP A 110 -4.70 17.68 -1.63
CA ASP A 110 -3.97 17.15 -0.48
C ASP A 110 -4.65 16.04 0.33
N ASP A 111 -5.72 15.45 -0.19
CA ASP A 111 -6.40 14.30 0.38
C ASP A 111 -6.31 13.06 -0.54
N TRP A 112 -6.47 11.87 0.05
CA TRP A 112 -6.60 10.62 -0.70
C TRP A 112 -8.05 10.39 -1.09
N ARG A 113 -8.30 10.28 -2.39
CA ARG A 113 -9.63 10.03 -2.95
C ARG A 113 -9.70 8.65 -3.56
N PHE A 114 -10.78 7.93 -3.26
CA PHE A 114 -11.10 6.66 -3.90
C PHE A 114 -11.42 6.85 -5.39
N LEU A 115 -10.72 6.10 -6.24
CA LEU A 115 -10.85 6.14 -7.70
C LEU A 115 -11.70 4.98 -8.23
N GLY A 116 -11.68 3.83 -7.55
CA GLY A 116 -12.41 2.64 -7.96
C GLY A 116 -11.66 1.36 -7.59
N TYR A 117 -12.24 0.22 -7.98
CA TYR A 117 -11.57 -1.07 -7.93
C TYR A 117 -11.03 -1.40 -9.33
N ASP A 118 -9.71 -1.59 -9.44
CA ASP A 118 -9.05 -1.83 -10.73
C ASP A 118 -7.62 -2.36 -10.53
N ASP A 119 -6.90 -2.60 -11.62
CA ASP A 119 -5.46 -2.79 -11.60
C ASP A 119 -4.74 -1.45 -11.35
N ILE A 120 -3.98 -1.36 -10.26
CA ILE A 120 -3.21 -0.15 -9.91
C ILE A 120 -2.14 0.21 -10.95
N PHE A 121 -1.69 -0.76 -11.75
CA PHE A 121 -0.66 -0.54 -12.77
C PHE A 121 -1.23 0.05 -14.06
N ASP A 122 -2.49 -0.22 -14.37
CA ASP A 122 -3.16 0.16 -15.62
C ASP A 122 -4.13 1.37 -15.50
N LEU A 123 -4.34 1.87 -14.27
CA LEU A 123 -5.25 3.00 -14.00
C LEU A 123 -4.87 4.33 -14.69
#